data_AF-A0A1Z9H6S0-F1
#
_entry.id   AF-A0A1Z9H6S0-F1
#
_cell.length_a   1.000
_cell.length_b   1.000
_cell.length_c   1.000
_cell.angle_alpha   90.00
_cell.angle_beta   90.00
_cell.angle_gamma   90.00
#
_symmetry.space_group_name_H-M   'P 1'
#
loop_
_entity.id
_entity.type
_entity.pdbx_description
1 polymer ?
#
loop_
_entity_poly.entity_id
_entity_poly.type
_entity_poly.pdbx_seq_one_letter_code
_entity_poly.pdbx_strand_id
1 'polypeptide(L)' 'MMHDTDDINAYLSTEDLADRYGLARGTINKWRQRGQGPAFYKRGSIATNPRTPLIRYKLADVLAWEQSNNITPIN' A
#
# COMPACT_ATOMS: atom_id res chain seq x y z
N MET A 1 4.40 -15.15 21.87
CA MET A 1 4.89 -13.76 21.97
C MET A 1 6.17 -13.68 21.15
N MET A 2 6.33 -12.67 20.28
CA MET A 2 7.25 -12.55 19.11
C MET A 2 6.63 -12.97 17.77
N HIS A 3 5.75 -12.13 17.20
CA HIS A 3 5.39 -12.22 15.76
C HIS A 3 5.72 -10.93 14.98
N ASP A 4 6.18 -9.87 15.65
CA ASP A 4 6.08 -8.49 15.16
C ASP A 4 7.11 -8.10 14.08
N THR A 5 7.96 -9.04 13.65
CA THR A 5 9.03 -8.80 12.65
C THR A 5 8.75 -9.41 11.28
N ASP A 6 7.84 -10.38 11.16
CA ASP A 6 7.46 -10.89 9.83
C ASP A 6 6.53 -9.89 9.10
N ASP A 7 5.74 -9.13 9.87
CA ASP A 7 4.75 -8.19 9.33
C ASP A 7 5.38 -6.97 8.65
N ILE A 8 6.58 -6.52 9.03
CA ILE A 8 7.24 -5.36 8.39
C ILE A 8 7.68 -5.62 6.95
N ASN A 9 7.86 -6.90 6.56
CA ASN A 9 8.13 -7.30 5.18
C ASN A 9 6.86 -7.69 4.42
N ALA A 10 5.68 -7.52 5.04
CA ALA A 10 4.41 -7.75 4.38
C ALA A 10 4.21 -6.74 3.24
N TYR A 11 3.81 -7.29 2.09
CA TYR A 11 3.37 -6.50 0.95
C TYR A 11 1.86 -6.36 1.01
N LEU A 12 1.39 -5.15 1.29
CA LEU A 12 -0.02 -4.82 1.23
C LEU A 12 -0.46 -4.63 -0.22
N SER A 13 -1.62 -5.18 -0.56
CA SER A 13 -2.28 -4.82 -1.82
C SER A 13 -2.98 -3.47 -1.66
N THR A 14 -3.49 -2.93 -2.77
CA THR A 14 -4.30 -1.70 -2.73
C THR A 14 -5.54 -1.87 -1.85
N GLU A 15 -6.04 -3.11 -1.71
CA GLU A 15 -7.22 -3.46 -0.90
C GLU A 15 -6.90 -3.45 0.59
N ASP A 16 -5.81 -4.10 1.01
CA ASP A 16 -5.37 -4.05 2.42
C ASP A 16 -5.03 -2.63 2.86
N LEU A 17 -4.39 -1.84 1.99
CA LEU A 17 -4.10 -0.45 2.29
C LEU A 17 -5.38 0.37 2.44
N ALA A 18 -6.36 0.13 1.56
CA ALA A 18 -7.66 0.79 1.60
C ALA A 18 -8.41 0.45 2.90
N ASP A 19 -8.42 -0.84 3.28
CA ASP A 19 -9.02 -1.32 4.53
C ASP A 19 -8.36 -0.68 5.76
N ARG A 20 -7.03 -0.63 5.79
CA ARG A 20 -6.24 -0.02 6.87
C ARG A 20 -6.52 1.47 7.10
N TYR A 21 -6.84 2.21 6.04
CA TYR A 21 -7.22 3.62 6.15
C TYR A 21 -8.74 3.84 6.23
N GLY A 22 -9.55 2.78 6.15
CA GLY A 22 -11.00 2.88 5.96
C GLY A 22 -11.40 3.66 4.71
N LEU A 23 -10.55 3.64 3.67
CA LEU A 23 -10.75 4.37 2.43
C LEU A 23 -11.22 3.45 1.31
N ALA A 24 -11.91 4.00 0.31
CA ALA A 24 -12.19 3.26 -0.90
C ALA A 24 -10.91 3.06 -1.73
N ARG A 25 -10.78 1.89 -2.40
CA ARG A 25 -9.72 1.61 -3.39
C ARG A 25 -9.56 2.72 -4.43
N GLY A 26 -10.67 3.37 -4.80
CA GLY A 26 -10.70 4.52 -5.71
C GLY A 26 -9.95 5.74 -5.17
N THR A 27 -9.99 5.98 -3.86
CA THR A 27 -9.23 7.06 -3.19
C THR A 27 -7.73 6.78 -3.28
N ILE A 28 -7.31 5.55 -3.00
CA ILE A 28 -5.90 5.13 -3.14
C ILE A 28 -5.43 5.23 -4.61
N ASN A 29 -6.31 4.95 -5.58
CA ASN A 29 -6.01 5.17 -7.00
C ASN A 29 -5.81 6.66 -7.32
N LYS A 30 -6.71 7.54 -6.84
CA LYS A 30 -6.56 8.99 -6.99
C LYS A 30 -5.30 9.53 -6.34
N TRP A 31 -4.93 9.03 -5.16
CA TRP A 31 -3.68 9.37 -4.48
C TRP A 31 -2.47 9.09 -5.38
N ARG A 32 -2.37 7.88 -5.93
CA ARG A 32 -1.31 7.53 -6.89
C ARG A 32 -1.27 8.45 -8.11
N GLN A 33 -2.43 8.75 -8.71
CA GLN A 33 -2.51 9.66 -9.86
C GLN A 33 -2.06 11.09 -9.52
N ARG A 34 -2.26 11.50 -8.27
CA ARG A 34 -1.84 12.82 -7.75
C ARG A 34 -0.39 12.83 -7.25
N GLY A 35 0.31 11.69 -7.25
CA GLY A 35 1.63 11.58 -6.63
C GLY A 35 1.60 11.71 -5.09
N GLN A 36 0.44 11.47 -4.49
CA GLN A 36 0.25 11.42 -3.04
C GLN A 36 0.13 9.96 -2.58
N GLY A 37 0.55 9.68 -1.36
CA GLY A 37 0.50 8.34 -0.80
C GLY A 37 1.85 7.66 -0.64
N PRO A 38 1.83 6.45 -0.06
CA PRO A 38 3.04 5.68 0.21
C PRO A 38 3.66 5.12 -1.07
N ALA A 39 4.96 4.83 -1.02
CA ALA A 39 5.67 4.29 -2.16
C ALA A 39 5.05 2.96 -2.59
N PHE A 40 4.77 2.85 -3.89
CA PHE A 40 4.16 1.67 -4.48
C PHE A 40 5.13 1.00 -5.44
N TYR A 41 5.17 -0.32 -5.37
CA TYR A 41 5.91 -1.15 -6.29
C TYR A 41 4.97 -1.72 -7.34
N LYS A 42 5.22 -1.39 -8.61
CA LYS A 42 4.54 -2.02 -9.74
C LYS A 42 5.34 -3.23 -10.18
N ARG A 43 4.85 -4.43 -9.85
CA ARG A 43 5.40 -5.65 -10.43
C ARG A 43 4.93 -5.74 -11.87
N GLY A 44 5.87 -5.81 -12.82
CA GLY A 44 5.56 -6.03 -14.23
C GLY A 44 4.72 -7.29 -14.40
N SER A 45 3.71 -7.23 -15.27
CA SER A 45 2.81 -8.36 -15.53
C SER A 45 3.59 -9.47 -16.23
N ILE A 46 4.01 -10.49 -15.47
CA ILE A 46 4.52 -11.73 -16.06
C ILE A 46 3.35 -12.40 -16.77
N ALA A 47 3.39 -12.35 -18.09
CA ALA A 47 2.75 -13.12 -19.18
C ALA A 47 1.38 -13.82 -19.02
N THR A 48 0.87 -14.13 -17.83
CA THR A 48 -0.38 -14.88 -17.63
C THR A 48 -1.62 -14.00 -17.64
N ASN A 49 -1.57 -12.76 -17.13
CA ASN A 49 -2.68 -11.81 -17.20
C ASN A 49 -2.18 -10.37 -17.46
N PRO A 50 -2.02 -9.95 -18.73
CA PRO A 50 -1.44 -8.66 -19.09
C PRO A 50 -2.29 -7.44 -18.69
N ARG A 51 -3.54 -7.64 -18.23
CA ARG A 51 -4.47 -6.56 -17.88
C ARG A 51 -4.39 -6.10 -16.42
N THR A 52 -3.69 -6.81 -15.54
CA THR A 52 -3.69 -6.47 -14.11
C THR A 52 -2.28 -6.11 -13.64
N PRO A 53 -1.91 -4.81 -13.61
CA PRO A 53 -0.68 -4.40 -12.96
C PRO A 53 -0.76 -4.78 -11.47
N LEU A 54 0.16 -5.64 -11.00
CA LEU A 54 0.24 -6.00 -9.59
C LEU A 54 0.91 -4.83 -8.85
N ILE A 55 0.08 -3.96 -8.27
CA ILE A 55 0.56 -2.90 -7.41
C ILE A 55 0.62 -3.42 -5.98
N ARG A 56 1.80 -3.34 -5.39
CA ARG A 56 2.07 -3.72 -4.00
C ARG A 56 2.68 -2.56 -3.24
N TYR A 57 2.35 -2.44 -1.97
CA TYR A 57 2.88 -1.46 -1.04
C TYR A 57 3.67 -2.21 0.01
N LYS A 58 4.92 -1.83 0.26
CA LYS A 58 5.65 -2.41 1.40
C LYS A 58 5.16 -1.73 2.67
N LEU A 59 4.88 -2.51 3.70
CA LEU A 59 4.42 -1.94 4.97
C LEU A 59 5.43 -0.90 5.51
N ALA A 60 6.73 -1.16 5.39
CA ALA A 60 7.77 -0.20 5.77
C ALA A 60 7.66 1.16 5.07
N ASP A 61 7.38 1.18 3.76
CA ASP A 61 7.19 2.42 3.00
C ASP A 61 5.89 3.14 3.39
N VAL A 62 4.85 2.38 3.71
CA VAL A 62 3.57 2.91 4.23
C VAL A 62 3.80 3.59 5.57
N LEU A 63 4.48 2.93 6.50
CA LEU A 63 4.82 3.48 7.82
C LEU A 63 5.71 4.73 7.72
N ALA A 64 6.73 4.71 6.85
CA ALA A 64 7.60 5.88 6.64
C ALA A 64 6.81 7.07 6.07
N TRP A 65 5.85 6.81 5.18
CA TRP A 65 4.96 7.83 4.64
C TRP A 65 4.01 8.37 5.71
N GLU A 66 3.42 7.50 6.54
CA GLU A 66 2.57 7.86 7.68
C GLU A 66 3.31 8.79 8.67
N GLN A 67 4.55 8.42 9.01
CA GLN A 67 5.42 9.23 9.87
C GLN A 67 5.76 10.60 9.25
N SER A 68 6.06 10.63 7.95
CA SER A 68 6.45 11.86 7.25
C SER A 68 5.28 12.83 7.03
N ASN A 69 4.06 12.32 6.95
CA ASN A 69 2.86 13.11 6.66
C ASN A 69 1.95 13.30 7.88
N ASN A 70 2.37 12.84 9.06
CA ASN A 70 1.61 12.91 10.32
C ASN A 70 0.18 12.38 10.19
N ILE A 71 0.03 11.27 9.47
CA ILE A 71 -1.27 10.70 9.15
C ILE A 71 -1.62 9.72 10.24
N THR A 72 -2.72 9.98 10.94
CA THR A 72 -3.29 9.05 11.91
C THR A 72 -4.31 8.18 11.17
N PRO A 73 -4.06 6.87 10.97
CA PRO A 73 -5.08 5.99 10.45
C PRO A 73 -6.26 5.96 11.42
N ILE A 74 -7.48 5.95 10.89
CA ILE A 74 -8.70 5.83 11.70
C ILE A 74 -8.75 4.41 12.28
N ASN A 75 -8.72 4.32 13.60
CA ASN A 75 -8.89 3.08 14.35
C ASN A 75 -10.37 2.74 14.52
#